data_AF-A0A7Y0GFK2-F1
#
_entry.id   AF-A0A7Y0GFK2-F1
#
_cell.length_a   1.000
_cell.length_b   1.000
_cell.length_c   1.000
_cell.angle_alpha   90.00
_cell.angle_beta   90.00
_cell.angle_gamma   90.00
#
_symmetry.space_group_name_H-M   'P 1'
#
loop_
_entity.id
_entity.type
_entity.pdbx_description
1 polymer ?
#
loop_
_entity_poly.entity_id
_entity_poly.type
_entity_poly.pdbx_seq_one_letter_code
_entity_poly.pdbx_strand_id
1 'polypeptide(L)'
;MEKSLGLFSFRYLIGGQMNNVCQVFKDSAAYVQKWHEKQPAVKEESLTDWLLYDISQKSSLITYQAYTRHQEAKYTGADWEWEWWFLTNSGGLKLRVQAKKAHSGKSNLYSGIAHSNKYGLQNEMLRNAAAANSAMALYAFFSDAAAPNLCQSGLLKQGVYLASANRVFNKFLASGPKPVSAGDVLAISMPLPCFACCAQLTSPIDVFKEMFPDEFGDKDLSDVVGFHKQLPAFIEQFVAVGDIDQSRYSDQRPEQIEEAVEGLLVVDLREQTTRRRINISNRS
;
A
#
# COMPACT_ATOMS: atom_id res chain seq x y z
N MET A 1 7.00 -16.66 -42.75
CA MET A 1 5.79 -15.88 -42.43
C MET A 1 5.27 -16.40 -41.08
N GLU A 2 5.92 -16.06 -39.96
CA GLU A 2 5.51 -16.56 -38.64
C GLU A 2 6.26 -15.86 -37.48
N LYS A 3 6.16 -14.53 -37.37
CA LYS A 3 6.61 -13.78 -36.19
C LYS A 3 5.78 -12.49 -36.05
N SER A 4 4.54 -12.56 -35.57
CA SER A 4 3.77 -11.35 -35.21
C SER A 4 2.58 -11.58 -34.25
N LEU A 5 2.18 -12.83 -33.95
CA LEU A 5 0.96 -13.07 -33.16
C LEU A 5 1.19 -13.06 -31.63
N GLY A 6 2.44 -13.06 -31.16
CA GLY A 6 2.76 -13.14 -29.72
C GLY A 6 2.60 -11.83 -28.94
N LEU A 7 2.82 -10.67 -29.57
CA LEU A 7 2.82 -9.36 -28.87
C LEU A 7 1.41 -8.77 -28.68
N PHE A 8 0.47 -9.06 -29.58
CA PHE A 8 -0.89 -8.50 -29.52
C PHE A 8 -1.76 -9.15 -28.43
N SER A 9 -1.60 -10.46 -28.20
CA SER A 9 -2.31 -11.14 -27.10
C SER A 9 -1.74 -10.80 -25.72
N PHE A 10 -0.49 -10.36 -25.65
CA PHE A 10 0.26 -10.08 -24.42
C PHE A 10 -0.19 -8.79 -23.72
N ARG A 11 -0.41 -7.71 -24.48
CA ARG A 11 -0.96 -6.45 -23.95
C ARG A 11 -2.38 -6.60 -23.38
N TYR A 12 -3.15 -7.55 -23.90
CA TYR A 12 -4.55 -7.75 -23.51
C TYR A 12 -4.70 -8.45 -22.15
N LEU A 13 -3.78 -9.36 -21.80
CA LEU A 13 -3.83 -10.12 -20.55
C LEU A 13 -3.39 -9.29 -19.33
N ILE A 14 -2.31 -8.53 -19.45
CA ILE A 14 -1.84 -7.58 -18.42
C ILE A 14 -2.90 -6.48 -18.24
N GLY A 15 -3.44 -5.95 -19.35
CA GLY A 15 -4.52 -4.98 -19.34
C GLY A 15 -5.79 -5.50 -18.65
N GLY A 16 -6.18 -6.76 -18.87
CA GLY A 16 -7.36 -7.37 -18.24
C GLY A 16 -7.26 -7.53 -16.72
N GLN A 17 -6.11 -7.97 -16.20
CA GLN A 17 -5.90 -8.15 -14.76
C GLN A 17 -5.76 -6.82 -14.02
N MET A 18 -4.99 -5.88 -14.56
CA MET A 18 -4.89 -4.52 -13.99
C MET A 18 -6.23 -3.79 -14.04
N ASN A 19 -7.06 -3.99 -15.07
CA ASN A 19 -8.40 -3.43 -15.14
C ASN A 19 -9.32 -3.95 -14.02
N ASN A 20 -9.21 -5.24 -13.65
CA ASN A 20 -9.97 -5.79 -12.52
C ASN A 20 -9.53 -5.17 -11.19
N VAL A 21 -8.21 -5.13 -10.90
CA VAL A 21 -7.66 -4.52 -9.67
C VAL A 21 -7.97 -3.02 -9.61
N CYS A 22 -7.89 -2.31 -10.74
CA CYS A 22 -8.30 -0.92 -10.87
C CYS A 22 -9.74 -0.71 -10.42
N GLN A 23 -10.66 -1.53 -10.92
CA GLN A 23 -12.07 -1.40 -10.57
C GLN A 23 -12.33 -1.70 -9.09
N VAL A 24 -11.69 -2.75 -8.55
CA VAL A 24 -11.75 -3.08 -7.13
C VAL A 24 -11.27 -1.91 -6.28
N PHE A 25 -10.10 -1.33 -6.58
CA PHE A 25 -9.59 -0.18 -5.85
C PHE A 25 -10.50 1.05 -5.97
N LYS A 26 -11.04 1.33 -7.16
CA LYS A 26 -12.00 2.43 -7.36
C LYS A 26 -13.23 2.27 -6.46
N ASP A 27 -13.84 1.09 -6.47
CA ASP A 27 -15.09 0.85 -5.76
C ASP A 27 -14.87 0.87 -4.24
N SER A 28 -13.82 0.22 -3.75
CA SER A 28 -13.49 0.21 -2.33
C SER A 28 -13.07 1.60 -1.82
N ALA A 29 -12.25 2.34 -2.59
CA ALA A 29 -11.88 3.71 -2.22
C ALA A 29 -13.10 4.65 -2.23
N ALA A 30 -14.01 4.50 -3.19
CA ALA A 30 -15.25 5.29 -3.24
C ALA A 30 -16.19 4.98 -2.06
N TYR A 31 -16.25 3.72 -1.61
CA TYR A 31 -16.99 3.36 -0.41
C TYR A 31 -16.40 4.01 0.84
N VAL A 32 -15.08 3.89 1.03
CA VAL A 32 -14.36 4.51 2.16
C VAL A 32 -14.57 6.03 2.19
N GLN A 33 -14.52 6.68 1.03
CA GLN A 33 -14.81 8.11 0.91
C GLN A 33 -16.20 8.44 1.48
N LYS A 34 -17.24 7.72 1.04
CA LYS A 34 -18.62 7.94 1.50
C LYS A 34 -18.80 7.60 2.97
N TRP A 35 -18.12 6.58 3.47
CA TRP A 35 -18.17 6.21 4.88
C TRP A 35 -17.52 7.27 5.75
N HIS A 36 -16.33 7.75 5.38
CA HIS A 36 -15.63 8.82 6.09
C HIS A 36 -16.43 10.13 6.09
N GLU A 37 -17.06 10.49 4.96
CA GLU A 37 -17.95 11.65 4.84
C GLU A 37 -19.19 11.54 5.76
N LYS A 38 -19.82 10.36 5.82
CA LYS A 38 -21.00 10.12 6.68
C LYS A 38 -20.66 10.00 8.17
N GLN A 39 -19.48 9.47 8.49
CA GLN A 39 -19.05 9.21 9.87
C GLN A 39 -17.63 9.77 10.09
N PRO A 40 -17.45 11.09 10.26
CA PRO A 40 -16.13 11.71 10.45
C PRO A 40 -15.35 11.16 11.67
N ALA A 41 -16.07 10.64 12.67
CA ALA A 41 -15.53 10.05 13.89
C ALA A 41 -15.01 8.61 13.72
N VAL A 42 -15.21 7.97 12.56
CA VAL A 42 -14.68 6.61 12.29
C VAL A 42 -13.18 6.56 12.53
N LYS A 43 -12.67 5.48 13.14
CA LYS A 43 -11.24 5.33 13.42
C LYS A 43 -10.47 4.95 12.15
N GLU A 44 -9.20 5.33 12.11
CA GLU A 44 -8.31 5.09 10.95
C GLU A 44 -8.15 3.58 10.72
N GLU A 45 -7.93 2.83 11.80
CA GLU A 45 -7.90 1.36 11.81
C GLU A 45 -9.15 0.73 11.17
N SER A 46 -10.35 1.20 11.56
CA SER A 46 -11.60 0.65 11.01
C SER A 46 -11.76 0.89 9.51
N LEU A 47 -11.24 2.02 9.01
CA LEU A 47 -11.23 2.29 7.57
C LEU A 47 -10.21 1.40 6.85
N THR A 48 -9.04 1.21 7.44
CA THR A 48 -7.99 0.35 6.88
C THR A 48 -8.42 -1.11 6.85
N ASP A 49 -8.86 -1.69 7.96
CA ASP A 49 -9.29 -3.09 8.03
C ASP A 49 -10.40 -3.39 7.03
N TRP A 50 -11.41 -2.51 6.97
CA TRP A 50 -12.48 -2.66 6.00
C TRP A 50 -11.97 -2.59 4.57
N LEU A 51 -11.12 -1.62 4.25
CA LEU A 51 -10.54 -1.47 2.91
C LEU A 51 -9.80 -2.74 2.51
N LEU A 52 -8.88 -3.22 3.36
CA LEU A 52 -8.03 -4.37 3.09
C LEU A 52 -8.82 -5.66 2.98
N TYR A 53 -9.81 -5.85 3.85
CA TYR A 53 -10.75 -6.96 3.76
C TYR A 53 -11.53 -6.91 2.45
N ASP A 54 -12.18 -5.79 2.14
CA ASP A 54 -13.05 -5.63 0.98
C ASP A 54 -12.31 -5.85 -0.34
N ILE A 55 -11.10 -5.29 -0.51
CA ILE A 55 -10.30 -5.51 -1.72
C ILE A 55 -9.86 -6.98 -1.87
N SER A 56 -9.55 -7.67 -0.77
CA SER A 56 -9.16 -9.09 -0.80
C SER A 56 -10.33 -10.01 -1.16
N GLN A 57 -11.55 -9.68 -0.73
CA GLN A 57 -12.74 -10.45 -1.10
C GLN A 57 -13.12 -10.28 -2.58
N LYS A 58 -12.80 -9.13 -3.17
CA LYS A 58 -13.19 -8.78 -4.55
C LYS A 58 -12.18 -9.19 -5.61
N SER A 59 -10.94 -9.51 -5.23
CA SER A 59 -9.90 -9.91 -6.19
C SER A 59 -9.06 -11.07 -5.68
N SER A 60 -8.98 -12.13 -6.48
CA SER A 60 -8.07 -13.26 -6.22
C SER A 60 -6.58 -12.91 -6.38
N LEU A 61 -6.27 -11.70 -6.83
CA LEU A 61 -4.90 -11.18 -6.92
C LEU A 61 -4.48 -10.49 -5.61
N ILE A 62 -5.40 -10.34 -4.66
CA ILE A 62 -5.16 -9.62 -3.41
C ILE A 62 -5.42 -10.56 -2.24
N THR A 63 -4.38 -10.84 -1.46
CA THR A 63 -4.46 -11.63 -0.24
C THR A 63 -4.25 -10.73 0.96
N TYR A 64 -5.07 -10.86 2.00
CA TYR A 64 -4.98 -10.06 3.22
C TYR A 64 -5.14 -10.94 4.45
N GLN A 65 -4.30 -10.68 5.46
CA GLN A 65 -4.38 -11.28 6.78
C GLN A 65 -4.11 -10.21 7.83
N ALA A 66 -5.05 -10.07 8.78
CA ALA A 66 -4.85 -9.27 9.98
C ALA A 66 -4.04 -10.06 11.01
N TYR A 67 -3.20 -9.37 11.78
CA TYR A 67 -2.47 -9.96 12.90
C TYR A 67 -3.16 -9.62 14.22
N THR A 68 -2.97 -10.48 15.21
CA THR A 68 -3.50 -10.26 16.56
C THR A 68 -2.68 -9.18 17.26
N ARG A 69 -3.36 -8.17 17.79
CA ARG A 69 -2.74 -7.06 18.55
C ARG A 69 -2.02 -7.58 19.81
N HIS A 70 -0.75 -7.89 19.70
CA HIS A 70 0.09 -8.18 20.85
C HIS A 70 1.27 -7.21 20.89
N GLN A 71 1.18 -6.27 21.85
CA GLN A 71 2.27 -5.47 22.44
C GLN A 71 2.69 -4.12 21.79
N GLU A 72 2.03 -3.64 20.74
CA GLU A 72 2.43 -2.44 19.98
C GLU A 72 2.47 -1.12 20.83
N ALA A 73 1.46 -0.87 21.67
CA ALA A 73 1.37 0.38 22.45
C ALA A 73 2.40 0.50 23.60
N LYS A 74 3.02 -0.61 24.03
CA LYS A 74 3.85 -0.65 25.25
C LYS A 74 5.34 -0.43 24.97
N TYR A 75 5.82 -0.81 23.78
CA TYR A 75 7.25 -0.85 23.47
C TYR A 75 7.68 0.10 22.36
N THR A 76 6.89 0.26 21.30
CA THR A 76 7.31 1.05 20.11
C THR A 76 6.64 2.41 20.07
N GLY A 77 5.38 2.54 20.55
CA GLY A 77 4.60 3.77 20.45
C GLY A 77 4.29 4.18 19.01
N ALA A 78 4.56 3.31 18.04
CA ALA A 78 4.17 3.50 16.65
C ALA A 78 2.65 3.28 16.54
N ASP A 79 2.00 4.17 15.80
CA ASP A 79 0.56 4.16 15.57
C ASP A 79 0.31 3.30 14.33
N TRP A 80 -0.30 2.12 14.50
CA TRP A 80 -0.98 1.26 13.51
C TRP A 80 -0.33 1.23 12.12
N GLU A 81 0.58 0.29 11.90
CA GLU A 81 1.31 0.15 10.64
C GLU A 81 0.93 -1.16 9.93
N TRP A 82 0.79 -1.13 8.61
CA TRP A 82 0.52 -2.32 7.79
C TRP A 82 1.68 -2.60 6.85
N GLU A 83 1.91 -3.89 6.59
CA GLU A 83 2.88 -4.31 5.59
C GLU A 83 2.16 -4.61 4.27
N TRP A 84 2.49 -3.88 3.21
CA TRP A 84 1.91 -4.11 1.89
C TRP A 84 2.99 -4.58 0.92
N TRP A 85 2.71 -5.64 0.18
CA TRP A 85 3.58 -6.13 -0.88
C TRP A 85 2.90 -6.01 -2.23
N PHE A 86 3.66 -5.52 -3.21
CA PHE A 86 3.26 -5.53 -4.60
C PHE A 86 4.23 -6.38 -5.39
N LEU A 87 3.76 -7.54 -5.84
CA LEU A 87 4.59 -8.51 -6.54
C LEU A 87 4.51 -8.27 -8.04
N THR A 88 5.66 -8.29 -8.68
CA THR A 88 5.83 -8.09 -10.12
C THR A 88 6.76 -9.17 -10.66
N ASN A 89 6.84 -9.32 -11.99
CA ASN A 89 7.76 -10.29 -12.60
C ASN A 89 9.24 -10.00 -12.29
N SER A 90 9.57 -8.76 -11.91
CA SER A 90 10.94 -8.35 -11.57
C SER A 90 11.31 -8.60 -10.10
N GLY A 91 10.32 -8.78 -9.22
CA GLY A 91 10.51 -8.83 -7.76
C GLY A 91 9.30 -8.26 -7.01
N GLY A 92 9.45 -8.02 -5.71
CA GLY A 92 8.41 -7.47 -4.84
C GLY A 92 8.78 -6.09 -4.29
N LEU A 93 7.80 -5.19 -4.22
CA LEU A 93 7.93 -3.94 -3.48
C LEU A 93 7.24 -4.08 -2.13
N LYS A 94 8.05 -4.02 -1.07
CA LYS A 94 7.64 -4.02 0.33
C LYS A 94 7.44 -2.59 0.82
N LEU A 95 6.24 -2.32 1.30
CA LEU A 95 5.84 -1.02 1.84
C LEU A 95 5.44 -1.19 3.30
N ARG A 96 5.78 -0.19 4.11
CA ARG A 96 5.28 -0.04 5.47
C ARG A 96 4.39 1.19 5.49
N VAL A 97 3.10 0.97 5.79
CA VAL A 97 2.04 1.94 5.53
C VAL A 97 1.39 2.35 6.85
N GLN A 98 1.40 3.65 7.14
CA GLN A 98 0.67 4.22 8.29
C GLN A 98 -0.59 4.93 7.82
N ALA A 99 -1.74 4.59 8.41
CA ALA A 99 -3.00 5.25 8.13
C ALA A 99 -3.09 6.63 8.81
N LYS A 100 -3.67 7.62 8.12
CA LYS A 100 -4.02 8.94 8.69
C LYS A 100 -5.29 9.49 8.06
N LYS A 101 -6.14 10.18 8.82
CA LYS A 101 -7.33 10.87 8.29
C LYS A 101 -7.01 12.31 7.88
N ALA A 102 -7.35 12.64 6.64
CA ALA A 102 -7.37 13.99 6.08
C ALA A 102 -8.82 14.44 5.89
N HIS A 103 -9.47 14.88 6.97
CA HIS A 103 -10.86 15.31 6.94
C HIS A 103 -11.02 16.75 6.44
N SER A 104 -11.98 16.98 5.54
CA SER A 104 -12.29 18.29 4.97
C SER A 104 -12.70 19.34 6.02
N GLY A 105 -13.38 18.92 7.10
CA GLY A 105 -13.81 19.78 8.20
C GLY A 105 -12.75 20.05 9.29
N LYS A 106 -11.55 19.43 9.22
CA LYS A 106 -10.45 19.74 10.15
C LYS A 106 -9.65 20.92 9.62
N SER A 107 -9.59 21.98 10.42
CA SER A 107 -8.83 23.19 10.09
C SER A 107 -7.31 22.99 10.06
N ASN A 108 -6.79 21.95 10.73
CA ASN A 108 -5.37 21.64 10.74
C ASN A 108 -5.08 20.15 10.96
N LEU A 109 -4.46 19.51 9.97
CA LEU A 109 -4.00 18.12 10.00
C LEU A 109 -2.58 17.98 10.57
N TYR A 110 -1.86 19.09 10.75
CA TYR A 110 -0.47 19.09 11.20
C TYR A 110 -0.29 18.31 12.50
N SER A 111 -1.21 18.43 13.47
CA SER A 111 -1.11 17.71 14.75
C SER A 111 -1.20 16.19 14.61
N GLY A 112 -1.82 15.68 13.55
CA GLY A 112 -1.89 14.23 13.29
C GLY A 112 -0.66 13.69 12.57
N ILE A 113 0.01 14.52 11.76
CA ILE A 113 1.20 14.16 10.96
C ILE A 113 2.49 14.40 11.75
N ALA A 114 2.52 15.49 12.53
CA ALA A 114 3.63 15.89 13.38
C ALA A 114 3.49 15.37 14.82
N HIS A 115 2.66 14.36 15.03
CA HIS A 115 2.45 13.80 16.37
C HIS A 115 3.77 13.21 16.88
N SER A 116 4.15 13.61 18.09
CA SER A 116 5.33 13.09 18.79
C SER A 116 4.92 12.43 20.09
N ASN A 117 5.61 11.36 20.45
CA ASN A 117 5.47 10.66 21.72
C ASN A 117 6.85 10.62 22.43
N LYS A 118 6.95 9.89 23.53
CA LYS A 118 8.21 9.71 24.28
C LYS A 118 9.35 9.05 23.47
N TYR A 119 9.04 8.44 22.33
CA TYR A 119 9.97 7.75 21.43
C TYR A 119 10.38 8.59 20.22
N GLY A 120 9.70 9.71 19.94
CA GLY A 120 10.05 10.62 18.85
C GLY A 120 8.84 11.03 18.00
N LEU A 121 9.13 11.56 16.82
CA LEU A 121 8.14 11.97 15.83
C LEU A 121 7.63 10.74 15.07
N GLN A 122 6.31 10.58 14.92
CA GLN A 122 5.74 9.40 14.26
C GLN A 122 6.26 9.19 12.83
N ASN A 123 6.49 10.27 12.09
CA ASN A 123 7.09 10.18 10.76
C ASN A 123 8.50 9.58 10.79
N GLU A 124 9.33 9.96 11.76
CA GLU A 124 10.68 9.41 11.93
C GLU A 124 10.61 7.95 12.35
N MET A 125 9.70 7.62 13.25
CA MET A 125 9.48 6.24 13.70
C MET A 125 9.08 5.33 12.53
N LEU A 126 8.11 5.74 11.71
CA LEU A 126 7.69 5.02 10.51
C LEU A 126 8.87 4.81 9.54
N ARG A 127 9.64 5.86 9.28
CA ARG A 127 10.81 5.81 8.38
C ARG A 127 11.91 4.89 8.92
N ASN A 128 12.19 4.96 10.21
CA ASN A 128 13.20 4.12 10.87
C ASN A 128 12.76 2.65 10.88
N ALA A 129 11.48 2.37 11.19
CA ALA A 129 10.93 1.02 11.20
C ALA A 129 10.87 0.41 9.78
N ALA A 130 10.60 1.24 8.76
CA ALA A 130 10.64 0.80 7.37
C ALA A 130 12.08 0.51 6.92
N ALA A 131 13.03 1.40 7.24
CA ALA A 131 14.44 1.25 6.89
C ALA A 131 15.08 0.00 7.54
N ALA A 132 14.77 -0.28 8.81
CA ALA A 132 15.23 -1.46 9.52
C ALA A 132 14.80 -2.78 8.85
N ASN A 133 13.73 -2.74 8.05
CA ASN A 133 13.10 -3.91 7.44
C ASN A 133 13.13 -3.86 5.91
N SER A 134 14.00 -3.02 5.35
CA SER A 134 14.14 -2.78 3.90
C SER A 134 12.78 -2.59 3.22
N ALA A 135 11.94 -1.73 3.79
CA ALA A 135 10.62 -1.36 3.30
C ALA A 135 10.57 0.13 2.98
N MET A 136 9.70 0.51 2.05
CA MET A 136 9.41 1.92 1.75
C MET A 136 8.34 2.44 2.72
N ALA A 137 8.62 3.57 3.37
CA ALA A 137 7.70 4.20 4.32
C ALA A 137 6.64 5.06 3.61
N LEU A 138 5.37 4.72 3.75
CA LEU A 138 4.25 5.45 3.14
C LEU A 138 3.16 5.82 4.16
N TYR A 139 2.41 6.87 3.85
CA TYR A 139 1.13 7.16 4.47
C TYR A 139 -0.02 6.74 3.56
N ALA A 140 -1.07 6.18 4.17
CA ALA A 140 -2.39 6.05 3.57
C ALA A 140 -3.34 7.09 4.18
N PHE A 141 -3.62 8.15 3.42
CA PHE A 141 -4.53 9.22 3.81
C PHE A 141 -5.96 8.90 3.43
N PHE A 142 -6.82 8.79 4.44
CA PHE A 142 -8.27 8.67 4.29
C PHE A 142 -8.91 10.04 4.21
N SER A 143 -9.55 10.37 3.09
CA SER A 143 -10.12 11.70 2.87
C SER A 143 -11.52 11.65 2.28
N ASP A 144 -12.31 12.64 2.65
CA ASP A 144 -13.60 12.98 2.06
C ASP A 144 -13.50 14.21 1.13
N ALA A 145 -12.33 14.88 1.10
CA ALA A 145 -12.10 16.09 0.33
C ALA A 145 -11.95 15.80 -1.17
N ALA A 146 -12.34 16.79 -1.98
CA ALA A 146 -12.02 16.83 -3.40
C ALA A 146 -10.90 17.84 -3.62
N ALA A 147 -9.74 17.39 -4.10
CA ALA A 147 -8.59 18.26 -4.33
C ALA A 147 -7.70 17.73 -5.46
N PRO A 148 -6.90 18.62 -6.09
CA PRO A 148 -5.80 18.20 -6.96
C PRO A 148 -4.88 17.22 -6.24
N ASN A 149 -4.36 16.26 -7.00
CA ASN A 149 -3.46 15.23 -6.54
C ASN A 149 -2.50 14.86 -7.68
N LEU A 150 -1.53 13.98 -7.40
CA LEU A 150 -0.48 13.65 -8.37
C LEU A 150 -0.97 12.78 -9.53
N CYS A 151 -2.21 12.28 -9.50
CA CYS A 151 -2.71 11.44 -10.56
C CYS A 151 -3.35 12.24 -11.70
N GLN A 152 -2.84 12.05 -12.90
CA GLN A 152 -3.27 12.74 -14.11
C GLN A 152 -4.64 12.26 -14.65
N SER A 153 -5.24 11.22 -14.06
CA SER A 153 -6.51 10.64 -14.50
C SER A 153 -7.76 11.46 -14.12
N GLY A 154 -7.59 12.60 -13.45
CA GLY A 154 -8.71 13.47 -13.07
C GLY A 154 -9.55 12.96 -11.89
N LEU A 155 -9.05 11.97 -11.14
CA LEU A 155 -9.71 11.46 -9.93
C LEU A 155 -9.57 12.45 -8.76
N LEU A 156 -10.42 13.47 -8.72
CA LEU A 156 -10.33 14.56 -7.73
C LEU A 156 -10.88 14.21 -6.35
N LYS A 157 -11.89 13.33 -6.26
CA LYS A 157 -12.51 12.91 -4.99
C LYS A 157 -12.39 11.39 -4.84
N GLN A 158 -11.48 10.93 -3.99
CA GLN A 158 -11.23 9.52 -3.69
C GLN A 158 -11.15 9.32 -2.18
N GLY A 159 -11.32 8.09 -1.69
CA GLY A 159 -11.31 7.83 -0.25
C GLY A 159 -9.94 7.60 0.34
N VAL A 160 -8.98 7.19 -0.49
CA VAL A 160 -7.67 6.70 -0.06
C VAL A 160 -6.59 7.25 -0.98
N TYR A 161 -5.59 7.87 -0.39
CA TYR A 161 -4.45 8.45 -1.09
C TYR A 161 -3.14 7.99 -0.45
N LEU A 162 -2.13 7.70 -1.25
CA LEU A 162 -0.81 7.27 -0.80
C LEU A 162 0.21 8.41 -0.97
N ALA A 163 1.06 8.61 0.02
CA ALA A 163 2.20 9.53 -0.07
C ALA A 163 3.44 8.92 0.58
N SER A 164 4.62 9.23 0.04
CA SER A 164 5.87 8.88 0.71
C SER A 164 6.02 9.62 2.04
N ALA A 165 6.49 8.91 3.07
CA ALA A 165 6.80 9.51 4.36
C ALA A 165 7.92 10.55 4.25
N ASN A 166 8.90 10.36 3.35
CA ASN A 166 9.94 11.36 3.06
C ASN A 166 9.33 12.62 2.45
N ARG A 167 8.38 12.48 1.52
CA ARG A 167 7.69 13.63 0.90
C ARG A 167 6.87 14.41 1.93
N VAL A 168 6.14 13.72 2.80
CA VAL A 168 5.38 14.32 3.91
C VAL A 168 6.32 15.07 4.85
N PHE A 169 7.46 14.47 5.21
CA PHE A 169 8.47 15.11 6.07
C PHE A 169 9.02 16.39 5.44
N ASN A 170 9.52 16.30 4.21
CA ASN A 170 10.14 17.42 3.51
C ASN A 170 9.16 18.57 3.31
N LYS A 171 7.89 18.27 3.01
CA LYS A 171 6.88 19.29 2.72
C LYS A 171 6.34 19.97 3.97
N PHE A 172 6.10 19.22 5.04
CA PHE A 172 5.34 19.72 6.20
C PHE A 172 6.14 19.80 7.49
N LEU A 173 7.12 18.93 7.70
CA LEU A 173 7.77 18.76 9.01
C LEU A 173 9.15 19.42 9.08
N ALA A 174 9.90 19.41 7.97
CA ALA A 174 11.27 19.93 7.92
C ALA A 174 11.38 21.44 8.21
N SER A 175 10.33 22.22 7.91
CA SER A 175 10.31 23.69 8.07
C SER A 175 9.65 24.17 9.38
N GLY A 176 9.39 23.26 10.33
CA GLY A 176 8.69 23.55 11.57
C GLY A 176 7.17 23.72 11.43
N PRO A 177 6.45 24.00 12.54
CA PRO A 177 5.00 23.92 12.58
C PRO A 177 4.27 24.89 11.66
N LYS A 178 3.43 24.35 10.78
CA LYS A 178 2.57 25.10 9.87
C LYS A 178 1.19 24.43 9.77
N PRO A 179 0.10 25.20 9.62
CA PRO A 179 -1.20 24.60 9.32
C PRO A 179 -1.13 23.76 8.04
N VAL A 180 -1.69 22.55 8.09
CA VAL A 180 -1.77 21.64 6.95
C VAL A 180 -3.24 21.33 6.70
N SER A 181 -3.74 21.65 5.51
CA SER A 181 -5.10 21.30 5.09
C SER A 181 -5.16 19.90 4.45
N ALA A 182 -6.37 19.36 4.30
CA ALA A 182 -6.55 18.15 3.51
C ALA A 182 -6.05 18.33 2.06
N GLY A 183 -6.32 19.48 1.45
CA GLY A 183 -5.86 19.79 0.09
C GLY A 183 -4.34 19.75 -0.04
N ASP A 184 -3.60 20.26 0.95
CA ASP A 184 -2.12 20.23 0.93
C ASP A 184 -1.58 18.80 0.92
N VAL A 185 -2.17 17.93 1.74
CA VAL A 185 -1.80 16.50 1.79
C VAL A 185 -2.16 15.81 0.48
N LEU A 186 -3.36 16.04 -0.04
CA LEU A 186 -3.81 15.43 -1.30
C LEU A 186 -2.93 15.87 -2.49
N ALA A 187 -2.46 17.11 -2.51
CA ALA A 187 -1.60 17.64 -3.57
C ALA A 187 -0.25 16.92 -3.70
N ILE A 188 0.24 16.29 -2.62
CA ILE A 188 1.48 15.50 -2.64
C ILE A 188 1.25 13.97 -2.67
N SER A 189 -0.02 13.57 -2.68
CA SER A 189 -0.45 12.18 -2.62
C SER A 189 -1.00 11.70 -3.96
N MET A 190 -1.14 10.39 -4.11
CA MET A 190 -1.77 9.77 -5.26
C MET A 190 -2.93 8.86 -4.81
N PRO A 191 -4.12 8.95 -5.44
CA PRO A 191 -5.21 8.02 -5.15
C PRO A 191 -4.80 6.56 -5.30
N LEU A 192 -5.20 5.70 -4.36
CA LEU A 192 -4.95 4.25 -4.43
C LEU A 192 -5.32 3.63 -5.79
N PRO A 193 -6.46 3.98 -6.43
CA PRO A 193 -6.81 3.39 -7.72
C PRO A 193 -5.82 3.68 -8.84
N CYS A 194 -5.11 4.81 -8.81
CA CYS A 194 -4.15 5.16 -9.85
C CYS A 194 -3.01 4.15 -9.97
N PHE A 195 -2.76 3.39 -8.90
CA PHE A 195 -1.81 2.29 -8.92
C PHE A 195 -2.13 1.24 -10.00
N ALA A 196 -3.41 0.92 -10.20
CA ALA A 196 -3.84 -0.12 -11.14
C ALA A 196 -4.56 0.44 -12.37
N CYS A 197 -5.02 1.70 -12.31
CA CYS A 197 -5.82 2.32 -13.37
C CYS A 197 -5.02 3.08 -14.44
N CYS A 198 -3.74 3.36 -14.21
CA CYS A 198 -2.90 4.08 -15.16
C CYS A 198 -2.52 3.18 -16.35
N ALA A 199 -3.40 3.12 -17.36
CA ALA A 199 -3.25 2.29 -18.57
C ALA A 199 -2.05 2.65 -19.47
N GLN A 200 -1.38 3.78 -19.20
CA GLN A 200 -0.23 4.23 -19.99
C GLN A 200 1.09 3.55 -19.60
N LEU A 201 1.14 2.86 -18.46
CA LEU A 201 2.37 2.29 -17.93
C LEU A 201 2.44 0.79 -18.19
N THR A 202 3.58 0.38 -18.74
CA THR A 202 3.83 -0.98 -19.24
C THR A 202 4.13 -1.99 -18.13
N SER A 203 4.51 -1.52 -16.94
CA SER A 203 4.86 -2.34 -15.79
C SER A 203 4.37 -1.70 -14.48
N PRO A 204 3.94 -2.49 -13.48
CA PRO A 204 3.62 -1.97 -12.15
C PRO A 204 4.78 -1.20 -11.50
N ILE A 205 6.04 -1.55 -11.81
CA ILE A 205 7.21 -0.80 -11.31
C ILE A 205 7.26 0.60 -11.89
N ASP A 206 6.89 0.79 -13.16
CA ASP A 206 6.87 2.10 -13.80
C ASP A 206 5.81 2.99 -13.13
N VAL A 207 4.68 2.39 -12.73
CA VAL A 207 3.68 3.06 -11.88
C VAL A 207 4.34 3.56 -10.61
N PHE A 208 4.97 2.68 -9.82
CA PHE A 208 5.63 3.11 -8.58
C PHE A 208 6.69 4.20 -8.77
N LYS A 209 7.48 4.16 -9.86
CA LYS A 209 8.44 5.22 -10.20
C LYS A 209 7.75 6.56 -10.40
N GLU A 210 6.63 6.59 -11.12
CA GLU A 210 5.85 7.81 -11.30
C GLU A 210 5.16 8.25 -10.00
N MET A 211 4.71 7.31 -9.16
CA MET A 211 4.07 7.64 -7.89
C MET A 211 5.02 8.23 -6.87
N PHE A 212 6.22 7.67 -6.80
CA PHE A 212 7.22 7.95 -5.78
C PHE A 212 8.58 8.29 -6.40
N PRO A 213 8.68 9.31 -7.27
CA PRO A 213 9.94 9.69 -7.91
C PRO A 213 11.05 9.98 -6.90
N ASP A 214 10.70 10.52 -5.73
CA ASP A 214 11.67 10.82 -4.66
C ASP A 214 12.31 9.55 -4.04
N GLU A 215 11.63 8.41 -4.11
CA GLU A 215 12.11 7.14 -3.56
C GLU A 215 13.00 6.40 -4.57
N PHE A 216 12.60 6.44 -5.85
CA PHE A 216 13.31 5.79 -6.95
C PHE A 216 14.51 6.62 -7.44
N GLY A 217 14.30 7.91 -7.74
CA GLY A 217 15.33 8.76 -8.36
C GLY A 217 15.92 8.12 -9.62
N ASP A 218 17.23 8.27 -9.79
CA ASP A 218 18.02 7.63 -10.85
C ASP A 218 18.61 6.27 -10.43
N LYS A 219 18.14 5.69 -9.32
CA LYS A 219 18.69 4.44 -8.78
C LYS A 219 18.34 3.26 -9.67
N ASP A 220 19.25 2.28 -9.72
CA ASP A 220 18.91 0.96 -10.21
C ASP A 220 17.83 0.32 -9.33
N LEU A 221 16.97 -0.50 -9.94
CA LEU A 221 15.83 -1.08 -9.22
C LEU A 221 16.26 -1.91 -8.00
N SER A 222 17.44 -2.55 -8.05
CA SER A 222 18.03 -3.27 -6.91
C SER A 222 18.36 -2.40 -5.71
N ASP A 223 18.55 -1.11 -5.93
CA ASP A 223 19.01 -0.14 -4.93
C ASP A 223 17.83 0.71 -4.40
N VAL A 224 16.63 0.48 -4.95
CA VAL A 224 15.40 1.10 -4.47
C VAL A 224 15.01 0.48 -3.13
N VAL A 225 14.91 1.33 -2.10
CA VAL A 225 14.44 0.92 -0.78
C VAL A 225 13.04 0.30 -0.90
N GLY A 226 12.85 -0.87 -0.29
CA GLY A 226 11.60 -1.61 -0.41
C GLY A 226 11.56 -2.60 -1.57
N PHE A 227 12.48 -2.53 -2.54
CA PHE A 227 12.51 -3.51 -3.62
C PHE A 227 13.29 -4.77 -3.23
N HIS A 228 12.66 -5.92 -3.46
CA HIS A 228 13.20 -7.25 -3.19
C HIS A 228 13.19 -8.06 -4.47
N LYS A 229 14.36 -8.29 -5.05
CA LYS A 229 14.50 -9.12 -6.27
C LYS A 229 14.09 -10.57 -6.03
N GLN A 230 14.41 -11.11 -4.84
CA GLN A 230 13.98 -12.42 -4.38
C GLN A 230 12.96 -12.23 -3.26
N LEU A 231 11.83 -12.93 -3.36
CA LEU A 231 10.78 -12.85 -2.36
C LEU A 231 11.14 -13.72 -1.14
N PRO A 232 10.85 -13.26 0.08
CA PRO A 232 10.88 -14.12 1.25
C PRO A 232 9.94 -15.32 1.08
N ALA A 233 10.31 -16.49 1.59
CA ALA A 233 9.54 -17.71 1.39
C ALA A 233 8.14 -17.64 2.03
N PHE A 234 7.98 -16.86 3.10
CA PHE A 234 6.66 -16.64 3.72
C PHE A 234 5.70 -15.86 2.81
N ILE A 235 6.20 -14.94 1.97
CA ILE A 235 5.38 -14.21 0.99
C ILE A 235 4.90 -15.15 -0.10
N GLU A 236 5.78 -16.03 -0.58
CA GLU A 236 5.41 -17.03 -1.59
C GLU A 236 4.36 -18.01 -1.06
N GLN A 237 4.55 -18.49 0.18
CA GLN A 237 3.55 -19.34 0.84
C GLN A 237 2.23 -18.62 1.02
N PHE A 238 2.25 -17.37 1.52
CA PHE A 238 1.04 -16.60 1.79
C PHE A 238 0.20 -16.40 0.53
N VAL A 239 0.83 -16.13 -0.60
CA VAL A 239 0.13 -16.02 -1.89
C VAL A 239 -0.42 -17.36 -2.39
N ALA A 240 0.24 -18.47 -2.06
CA ALA A 240 -0.17 -19.81 -2.48
C ALA A 240 -1.31 -20.39 -1.64
N VAL A 241 -1.27 -20.16 -0.32
CA VAL A 241 -2.14 -20.82 0.67
C VAL A 241 -3.18 -19.86 1.25
N GLY A 242 -2.93 -18.55 1.24
CA GLY A 242 -3.80 -17.54 1.85
C GLY A 242 -3.62 -17.36 3.35
N ASP A 243 -2.63 -18.02 3.94
CA ASP A 243 -2.31 -17.96 5.37
C ASP A 243 -0.79 -18.12 5.58
N ILE A 244 -0.29 -17.57 6.68
CA ILE A 244 1.11 -17.69 7.09
C ILE A 244 1.21 -18.67 8.24
N ASP A 245 2.01 -19.71 8.05
CA ASP A 245 2.43 -20.57 9.16
C ASP A 245 3.52 -19.84 9.98
N GLN A 246 3.09 -19.08 10.98
CA GLN A 246 3.99 -18.27 11.82
C GLN A 246 5.11 -19.11 12.46
N SER A 247 4.82 -20.37 12.82
CA SER A 247 5.80 -21.26 13.46
C SER A 247 6.99 -21.62 12.56
N ARG A 248 6.82 -21.50 11.24
CA ARG A 248 7.80 -21.93 10.24
C ARG A 248 8.69 -20.79 9.72
N TYR A 249 8.27 -19.54 9.88
CA TYR A 249 8.94 -18.38 9.26
C TYR A 249 9.39 -17.31 10.26
N SER A 250 9.44 -17.61 11.55
CA SER A 250 9.95 -16.71 12.61
C SER A 250 11.33 -16.12 12.29
N ASP A 251 12.21 -16.90 11.67
CA ASP A 251 13.58 -16.44 11.36
C ASP A 251 13.63 -15.48 10.15
N GLN A 252 12.62 -15.52 9.28
CA GLN A 252 12.50 -14.62 8.13
C GLN A 252 11.71 -13.35 8.47
N ARG A 253 11.11 -13.33 9.67
CA ARG A 253 10.30 -12.22 10.16
C ARG A 253 10.54 -12.04 11.65
N PRO A 254 11.54 -11.22 12.03
CA PRO A 254 11.83 -10.96 13.43
C PRO A 254 10.55 -10.68 14.23
N GLU A 255 10.40 -11.27 15.43
CA GLU A 255 9.23 -11.11 16.30
C GLU A 255 8.86 -9.63 16.52
N GLN A 256 9.86 -8.76 16.59
CA GLN A 256 9.69 -7.30 16.70
C GLN A 256 8.92 -6.66 15.53
N ILE A 257 8.92 -7.28 14.35
CA ILE A 257 8.15 -6.84 13.18
C ILE A 257 6.69 -7.27 13.32
N GLU A 258 6.46 -8.51 13.76
CA GLU A 258 5.10 -9.04 13.99
C GLU A 258 4.36 -8.28 15.09
N GLU A 259 5.09 -7.86 16.13
CA GLU A 259 4.55 -7.01 17.20
C GLU A 259 4.32 -5.55 16.78
N ALA A 260 4.77 -5.15 15.59
CA ALA A 260 4.76 -3.77 15.12
C ALA A 260 3.97 -3.55 13.82
N VAL A 261 3.26 -4.55 13.29
CA VAL A 261 2.34 -4.36 12.16
C VAL A 261 1.00 -5.07 12.40
N GLU A 262 -0.11 -4.44 12.00
CA GLU A 262 -1.45 -4.96 12.25
C GLU A 262 -1.96 -5.92 11.16
N GLY A 263 -1.28 -5.98 10.02
CA GLY A 263 -1.64 -6.91 8.97
C GLY A 263 -0.71 -6.90 7.78
N LEU A 264 -0.89 -7.92 6.95
CA LEU A 264 -0.20 -8.09 5.67
C LEU A 264 -1.19 -8.08 4.53
N LEU A 265 -0.94 -7.20 3.57
CA LEU A 265 -1.59 -7.19 2.26
C LEU A 265 -0.57 -7.62 1.21
N VAL A 266 -0.94 -8.53 0.32
CA VAL A 266 -0.15 -8.84 -0.88
C VAL A 266 -1.01 -8.68 -2.12
N VAL A 267 -0.54 -7.87 -3.06
CA VAL A 267 -1.11 -7.68 -4.39
C VAL A 267 -0.19 -8.37 -5.40
N ASP A 268 -0.62 -9.53 -5.91
CA ASP A 268 0.13 -10.34 -6.88
C ASP A 268 -0.17 -9.91 -8.31
N LEU A 269 0.69 -9.03 -8.87
CA LEU A 269 0.60 -8.56 -10.26
C LEU A 269 1.56 -9.30 -11.21
N ARG A 270 2.13 -10.42 -10.77
CA ARG A 270 2.93 -11.27 -11.65
C ARG A 270 2.05 -11.83 -12.77
N GLU A 271 2.66 -12.00 -13.94
CA GLU A 271 1.99 -12.66 -15.05
C GLU A 271 1.60 -14.08 -14.64
N GLN A 272 0.30 -14.38 -14.64
CA GLN A 272 -0.17 -15.71 -14.35
C GLN A 272 -0.02 -16.58 -15.60
N THR A 273 1.10 -17.29 -15.69
CA THR A 273 1.21 -18.44 -16.61
C THR A 273 0.28 -19.54 -16.10
N THR A 274 -1.02 -19.42 -16.37
CA THR A 274 -2.08 -20.40 -16.08
C THR A 274 -1.89 -21.14 -14.75
N ARG A 275 -2.40 -20.58 -13.63
CA ARG A 275 -2.65 -21.39 -12.42
C ARG A 275 -3.64 -22.51 -12.80
N ARG A 276 -3.14 -23.66 -13.26
CA ARG A 276 -3.89 -24.92 -13.21
C ARG A 276 -4.07 -25.18 -11.73
N ARG A 277 -5.27 -24.90 -11.21
CA ARG A 277 -5.73 -25.48 -9.96
C ARG A 277 -5.45 -26.98 -10.06
N ILE A 278 -4.48 -27.47 -9.28
CA ILE A 278 -4.41 -28.89 -9.00
C ILE A 278 -5.65 -29.15 -8.13
N ASN A 279 -6.75 -29.49 -8.78
CA ASN A 279 -7.85 -30.14 -8.10
C ASN A 279 -7.29 -31.46 -7.60
N ILE A 280 -6.94 -31.51 -6.31
CA ILE A 280 -6.84 -32.77 -5.60
C ILE A 280 -8.27 -33.28 -5.51
N SER A 281 -8.71 -33.96 -6.58
CA SER A 281 -9.88 -34.80 -6.51
C SER A 281 -9.53 -35.96 -5.60
N ASN A 282 -10.18 -36.00 -4.44
CA ASN A 282 -10.34 -37.19 -3.62
C ASN A 282 -10.55 -38.41 -4.53
N ARG A 283 -9.63 -39.36 -4.47
CA ARG A 283 -9.92 -40.75 -4.79
C ARG A 283 -10.05 -41.47 -3.45
N SER A 284 -11.32 -41.78 -3.16
CA SER A 284 -11.82 -43.04 -2.57
C SER A 284 -10.77 -44.10 -2.26
#